data_AF-A0A398CXZ1-F1
#
_entry.id   AF-A0A398CXZ1-F1
#
_cell.length_a   1.000
_cell.length_b   1.000
_cell.length_c   1.000
_cell.angle_alpha   90.00
_cell.angle_beta   90.00
_cell.angle_gamma   90.00
#
_symmetry.space_group_name_H-M   'P 1'
#
loop_
_entity.id
_entity.type
_entity.pdbx_description
1 polymer ?
#
loop_
_entity_poly.entity_id
_entity_poly.type
_entity_poly.pdbx_seq_one_letter_code
_entity_poly.pdbx_strand_id
1 'polypeptide(L)'
;MPNQAMQGASPMTAKELEYAADSMSNEDLLIKQCAVAAATIQNQQLQQMCAHMVDVHSQHYQTLIGMVQQHQPLAPTQPQS
;
A
#
# COMPACT_ATOMS: atom_id res chain seq x y z
N MET A 1 19.33 -9.81 -34.07
CA MET A 1 18.30 -8.78 -33.81
C MET A 1 18.48 -8.29 -32.38
N PRO A 2 18.71 -6.99 -32.13
CA PRO A 2 18.98 -6.51 -30.78
C PRO A 2 17.68 -6.41 -29.96
N ASN A 3 17.79 -6.95 -28.76
CA ASN A 3 17.02 -6.75 -27.53
C ASN A 3 16.20 -5.44 -27.50
N GLN A 4 14.88 -5.52 -27.72
CA GLN A 4 13.97 -4.42 -27.39
C GLN A 4 13.52 -4.55 -25.94
N ALA A 5 13.99 -3.59 -25.17
CA ALA A 5 13.73 -3.41 -23.75
C ALA A 5 12.25 -3.53 -23.41
N MET A 6 11.99 -4.36 -22.40
CA MET A 6 10.95 -4.20 -21.41
C MET A 6 10.92 -2.73 -20.93
N GLN A 7 10.09 -1.89 -21.57
CA GLN A 7 9.82 -0.52 -21.14
C GLN A 7 8.31 -0.31 -21.14
N GLY A 8 7.74 -0.32 -19.94
CA GLY A 8 6.32 -0.05 -19.71
C GLY A 8 6.02 0.16 -18.22
N ALA A 9 6.97 0.64 -17.43
CA ALA A 9 6.63 1.25 -16.15
C ALA A 9 6.26 2.71 -16.46
N SER A 10 5.00 2.92 -16.84
CA SER A 10 4.47 4.29 -16.89
C SER A 10 4.69 4.92 -15.52
N PRO A 11 5.26 6.14 -15.44
CA PRO A 11 5.37 6.83 -14.17
C PRO A 11 3.95 7.01 -13.62
N MET A 12 3.73 6.51 -12.40
CA MET A 12 2.47 6.66 -11.69
C MET A 12 2.16 8.15 -11.62
N THR A 13 1.02 8.53 -12.17
CA THR A 13 0.58 9.92 -12.25
C THR A 13 0.36 10.47 -10.84
N ALA A 14 0.45 11.79 -10.66
CA ALA A 14 0.19 12.42 -9.37
C ALA A 14 -1.17 12.00 -8.75
N LYS A 15 -2.17 11.72 -9.60
CA LYS A 15 -3.48 11.21 -9.20
C LYS A 15 -3.43 9.80 -8.63
N GLU A 16 -2.62 8.92 -9.20
CA GLU A 16 -2.46 7.56 -8.71
C GLU A 16 -1.66 7.53 -7.40
N LEU A 17 -0.72 8.47 -7.21
CA LEU A 17 -0.02 8.66 -5.93
C LEU A 17 -0.96 9.15 -4.82
N GLU A 18 -1.82 10.12 -5.14
CA GLU A 18 -2.85 10.63 -4.23
C GLU A 18 -3.85 9.52 -3.88
N TYR A 19 -4.30 8.75 -4.88
CA TYR A 19 -5.15 7.58 -4.66
C TYR A 19 -4.48 6.53 -3.77
N ALA A 20 -3.18 6.24 -3.96
CA ALA A 20 -2.45 5.31 -3.10
C ALA A 20 -2.39 5.80 -1.65
N ALA A 21 -2.18 7.10 -1.42
CA ALA A 21 -2.17 7.69 -0.09
C ALA A 21 -3.56 7.63 0.60
N ASP A 22 -4.63 7.87 -0.15
CA ASP A 22 -6.00 7.72 0.33
C ASP A 22 -6.31 6.26 0.67
N SER A 23 -5.92 5.32 -0.20
CA SER A 23 -6.04 3.88 0.03
C SER A 23 -5.28 3.45 1.29
N MET A 24 -4.06 3.96 1.54
CA MET A 24 -3.31 3.67 2.76
C MET A 24 -4.07 4.09 4.03
N SER A 25 -4.73 5.25 4.00
CA SER A 25 -5.55 5.73 5.12
C SER A 25 -6.76 4.82 5.36
N ASN A 26 -7.36 4.29 4.29
CA ASN A 26 -8.45 3.31 4.37
C ASN A 26 -7.99 1.97 4.95
N GLU A 27 -6.82 1.45 4.52
CA GLU A 27 -6.26 0.21 5.05
C GLU A 27 -5.94 0.33 6.56
N ASP A 28 -5.37 1.44 7.02
CA ASP A 28 -5.12 1.69 8.45
C ASP A 28 -6.42 1.73 9.28
N LEU A 29 -7.48 2.34 8.74
CA LEU A 29 -8.80 2.34 9.37
C LEU A 29 -9.38 0.92 9.47
N LEU A 30 -9.26 0.11 8.40
CA LEU A 30 -9.75 -1.27 8.39
C LEU A 30 -8.97 -2.16 9.37
N ILE A 31 -7.65 -2.02 9.44
CA ILE A 31 -6.81 -2.71 10.43
C ILE A 31 -7.32 -2.44 11.85
N LYS A 32 -7.55 -1.18 12.21
CA LYS A 32 -8.03 -0.80 13.56
C LYS A 32 -9.40 -1.40 13.86
N GLN A 33 -10.33 -1.34 12.90
CA GLN A 33 -11.67 -1.89 13.08
C GLN A 33 -11.65 -3.41 13.22
N CYS A 34 -10.87 -4.11 12.39
CA CYS A 34 -10.71 -5.56 12.48
C CYS A 34 -10.05 -5.98 13.79
N ALA A 35 -9.06 -5.23 14.29
CA ALA A 35 -8.44 -5.50 15.58
C ALA A 35 -9.44 -5.34 16.75
N VAL A 36 -10.24 -4.26 16.74
CA VAL A 36 -11.30 -4.05 17.75
C VAL A 36 -12.36 -5.14 17.65
N ALA A 37 -12.81 -5.48 16.44
CA ALA A 37 -13.79 -6.53 16.20
C ALA A 37 -13.30 -7.90 16.68
N ALA A 38 -12.05 -8.27 16.39
CA ALA A 38 -11.44 -9.52 16.86
C ALA A 38 -11.37 -9.58 18.39
N ALA A 39 -11.17 -8.45 19.07
CA ALA A 39 -11.11 -8.38 20.54
C ALA A 39 -12.50 -8.37 21.22
N THR A 40 -13.55 -7.94 20.52
CA THR A 40 -14.87 -7.65 21.15
C THR A 40 -15.99 -8.59 20.72
N ILE A 41 -15.92 -9.18 19.53
CA ILE A 41 -16.93 -10.11 19.03
C ILE A 41 -16.85 -11.42 19.82
N GLN A 42 -17.99 -12.00 20.19
CA GLN A 42 -18.03 -13.28 20.93
C GLN A 42 -18.00 -14.52 20.01
N ASN A 43 -18.39 -14.35 18.74
CA ASN A 43 -18.36 -15.42 17.75
C ASN A 43 -16.91 -15.72 17.33
N GLN A 44 -16.41 -16.89 17.70
CA GLN A 44 -15.05 -17.36 17.41
C GLN A 44 -14.68 -17.36 15.93
N GLN A 45 -15.61 -17.74 15.03
CA GLN A 45 -15.34 -17.73 13.60
C GLN A 45 -15.14 -16.30 13.08
N LEU A 46 -15.94 -15.35 13.57
CA LEU A 46 -15.78 -13.95 13.22
C LEU A 46 -14.51 -13.34 13.82
N GLN A 47 -14.13 -13.71 15.06
CA GLN A 47 -12.86 -13.29 15.64
C GLN A 47 -11.68 -13.72 14.76
N GLN A 48 -11.65 -14.99 14.34
CA GLN A 48 -10.59 -15.53 13.48
C GLN A 48 -10.58 -14.85 12.11
N MET A 49 -11.74 -14.60 11.52
CA MET A 49 -11.85 -13.84 10.28
C MET A 49 -11.29 -12.43 10.44
N CYS A 50 -11.68 -11.70 11.49
CA CYS A 50 -11.17 -10.36 11.75
C CYS A 50 -9.65 -10.35 12.00
N ALA A 51 -9.11 -11.34 12.72
CA ALA A 51 -7.67 -11.47 12.91
C ALA A 51 -6.95 -11.70 11.57
N HIS A 52 -7.47 -12.58 10.71
CA HIS A 52 -6.92 -12.78 9.36
C HIS A 52 -6.98 -11.51 8.52
N MET A 53 -8.07 -10.75 8.60
CA MET A 53 -8.23 -9.50 7.86
C MET A 53 -7.23 -8.42 8.30
N VAL A 54 -6.82 -8.38 9.57
CA VAL A 54 -5.72 -7.51 10.03
C VAL A 54 -4.43 -7.81 9.25
N ASP A 55 -4.10 -9.09 9.09
CA ASP A 55 -2.89 -9.49 8.35
C ASP A 55 -2.98 -9.11 6.86
N VAL A 56 -4.14 -9.35 6.24
CA VAL A 56 -4.39 -9.00 4.83
C VAL A 56 -4.26 -7.50 4.59
N HIS A 57 -4.93 -6.68 5.39
CA HIS A 57 -4.86 -5.22 5.24
C HIS A 57 -3.45 -4.69 5.53
N SER A 58 -2.72 -5.29 6.46
CA SER A 58 -1.31 -4.95 6.71
C SER A 58 -0.42 -5.24 5.50
N GLN A 59 -0.64 -6.34 4.79
CA GLN A 59 0.08 -6.65 3.55
C GLN A 59 -0.26 -5.68 2.42
N HIS A 60 -1.53 -5.28 2.27
CA HIS A 60 -1.95 -4.27 1.31
C HIS A 60 -1.29 -2.92 1.59
N TYR A 61 -1.30 -2.49 2.86
CA TYR A 61 -0.66 -1.25 3.29
C TYR A 61 0.83 -1.24 2.94
N GLN A 62 1.55 -2.33 3.22
CA GLN A 62 2.97 -2.46 2.87
C GLN A 62 3.21 -2.44 1.35
N THR A 63 2.29 -3.02 0.59
CA THR A 63 2.34 -2.98 -0.88
C THR A 63 2.19 -1.55 -1.40
N LEU A 64 1.22 -0.80 -0.88
CA LEU A 64 1.00 0.61 -1.22
C LEU A 64 2.21 1.48 -0.86
N ILE A 65 2.83 1.25 0.31
CA ILE A 65 4.10 1.90 0.68
C ILE A 65 5.19 1.62 -0.36
N GLY A 66 5.35 0.36 -0.77
CA GLY A 66 6.33 -0.03 -1.78
C GLY A 66 6.12 0.72 -3.10
N MET A 67 4.86 0.83 -3.54
CA MET A 67 4.49 1.60 -4.73
C MET A 67 4.85 3.08 -4.58
N VAL A 68 4.46 3.73 -3.48
CA VAL A 68 4.76 5.14 -3.21
C VAL A 68 6.27 5.40 -3.19
N GLN A 69 7.04 4.55 -2.51
CA GLN A 69 8.50 4.72 -2.38
C GLN A 69 9.23 4.56 -3.71
N GLN A 70 8.79 3.66 -4.59
CA GLN A 70 9.36 3.50 -5.93
C GLN A 70 9.18 4.74 -6.82
N HIS A 71 8.21 5.60 -6.51
CA HIS A 71 7.94 6.83 -7.22
C HIS A 71 8.49 8.10 -6.54
N GLN A 72 9.19 7.97 -5.40
CA GLN A 72 9.90 9.11 -4.83
C GLN A 72 11.03 9.49 -5.82
N PRO A 73 10.97 10.67 -6.47
CA PRO A 73 12.05 11.08 -7.34
C PRO A 73 13.31 11.17 -6.48
N LEU A 74 14.33 10.39 -6.82
CA LEU A 74 15.70 10.67 -6.43
C LEU A 74 15.99 12.08 -6.94
N ALA A 75 15.79 13.10 -6.09
CA ALA A 75 16.10 14.46 -6.45
C ALA A 75 17.57 14.48 -6.91
N PRO A 76 17.88 14.92 -8.13
CA PRO A 76 19.27 15.16 -8.52
C PRO A 76 19.75 16.33 -7.68
N THR A 77 20.36 16.01 -6.55
CA THR A 77 21.14 16.94 -5.74
C THR A 77 22.44 17.20 -6.49
N GLN A 78 22.40 18.04 -7.53
CA GLN A 78 23.47 18.99 -7.84
C GLN A 78 23.17 19.79 -9.12
N PRO A 79 23.22 21.13 -9.04
CA PRO A 79 23.56 21.94 -10.20
C PRO A 79 25.05 21.68 -10.52
N GLN A 80 25.35 21.03 -11.65
CA GLN A 80 26.69 21.13 -12.22
C GLN A 80 26.81 22.50 -12.89
N SER A 81 27.50 23.39 -12.19
CA SER A 81 28.07 24.65 -12.68
C SER A 81 28.89 24.48 -13.95
#